data_AF-A0A151AAN6-F1
#
_entry.id   AF-A0A151AAN6-F1
#
_cell.length_a   1.000
_cell.length_b   1.000
_cell.length_c   1.000
_cell.angle_alpha   90.00
_cell.angle_beta   90.00
_cell.angle_gamma   90.00
#
_symmetry.space_group_name_H-M   'P 1'
#
loop_
_entity.id
_entity.type
_entity.pdbx_description
1 polymer ?
#
loop_
_entity_poly.entity_id
_entity_poly.type
_entity_poly.pdbx_seq_one_letter_code
_entity_poly.pdbx_strand_id
1 'polypeptide(L)'
;METVVDLLDYGNLARIWLEYRNPDTRGDATFELHVTRQTDDGTTYEDSVTHLSESEREVTGLVLALAGYLVHDVHEEMPLILLDSLEAIDSERIAQLVEYLEEYASYIVVALLPEDADALDDEYQRITEI
;
A
#
# COMPACT_ATOMS: atom_id res chain seq x y z
N MET A 1 3.29 3.11 16.28
CA MET A 1 3.52 2.15 15.19
C MET A 1 2.74 2.73 14.05
N GLU A 2 3.45 3.45 13.18
CA GLU A 2 2.89 4.11 12.01
C GLU A 2 2.42 3.01 11.05
N THR A 3 1.18 3.08 10.59
CA THR A 3 0.68 2.12 9.61
C THR A 3 1.12 2.56 8.21
N VAL A 4 1.16 1.65 7.25
CA VAL A 4 1.41 2.01 5.85
C VAL A 4 0.41 3.06 5.35
N VAL A 5 -0.82 3.09 5.89
CA VAL A 5 -1.80 4.14 5.59
C VAL A 5 -1.34 5.50 6.10
N ASP A 6 -0.82 5.56 7.32
CA ASP A 6 -0.31 6.80 7.92
C ASP A 6 0.94 7.30 7.18
N LEU A 7 1.84 6.38 6.81
CA LEU A 7 3.05 6.66 6.03
C LEU A 7 2.70 7.27 4.66
N LEU A 8 1.73 6.68 3.99
CA LEU A 8 1.28 7.15 2.69
C LEU A 8 0.37 8.38 2.78
N ASP A 9 -0.11 8.76 3.98
CA ASP A 9 -0.98 9.91 4.31
C ASP A 9 -1.80 10.43 3.10
N TYR A 10 -2.52 9.48 2.47
CA TYR A 10 -3.07 9.71 1.15
C TYR A 10 -4.49 10.27 1.25
N GLY A 11 -4.58 11.60 1.14
CA GLY A 11 -5.83 12.33 1.16
C GLY A 11 -6.58 12.13 2.47
N ASN A 12 -7.82 11.67 2.37
CA ASN A 12 -8.71 11.51 3.51
C ASN A 12 -8.77 10.07 4.03
N LEU A 13 -7.93 9.14 3.54
CA LEU A 13 -7.98 7.73 3.96
C LEU A 13 -7.50 7.60 5.42
N ALA A 14 -8.38 7.12 6.29
CA ALA A 14 -8.11 6.96 7.71
C ALA A 14 -7.87 5.50 8.10
N ARG A 15 -8.57 4.55 7.47
CA ARG A 15 -8.42 3.12 7.78
C ARG A 15 -8.91 2.23 6.64
N ILE A 16 -8.20 1.14 6.40
CA ILE A 16 -8.58 0.08 5.47
C ILE A 16 -8.59 -1.25 6.23
N TRP A 17 -9.64 -2.06 6.07
CA TRP A 17 -9.70 -3.38 6.67
C TRP A 17 -10.62 -4.35 5.91
N LEU A 18 -10.43 -5.65 6.15
CA LEU A 18 -11.23 -6.72 5.57
C LEU A 18 -12.11 -7.35 6.65
N GLU A 19 -13.41 -7.45 6.39
CA GLU A 19 -14.33 -8.25 7.19
C GLU A 19 -14.49 -9.64 6.56
N TYR A 20 -14.13 -10.68 7.30
CA TYR A 20 -14.40 -12.05 6.90
C TYR A 20 -15.87 -12.40 7.15
N ARG A 21 -16.61 -12.70 6.08
CA ARG A 21 -18.01 -13.14 6.15
C ARG A 21 -18.10 -14.61 5.76
N ASN A 22 -18.49 -15.43 6.72
CA ASN A 22 -18.77 -16.85 6.49
C ASN A 22 -20.27 -17.11 6.69
N PRO A 23 -21.03 -17.36 5.61
CA PRO A 23 -22.42 -17.79 5.75
C PRO A 23 -22.44 -19.23 6.25
N ASP A 24 -22.73 -19.40 7.55
CA ASP A 24 -22.65 -20.60 8.39
C ASP A 24 -23.11 -21.95 7.81
N THR A 25 -23.74 -22.04 6.62
CA THR A 25 -24.31 -23.30 6.14
C THR A 25 -24.34 -23.60 4.64
N ARG A 26 -23.86 -22.76 3.70
CA ARG A 26 -23.89 -23.13 2.26
C ARG A 26 -23.17 -22.23 1.25
N GLY A 27 -22.61 -21.10 1.67
CA GLY A 27 -21.93 -20.17 0.77
C GLY A 27 -20.41 -20.26 0.88
N ASP A 28 -19.72 -19.81 -0.16
CA ASP A 28 -18.29 -19.58 -0.09
C ASP A 28 -18.00 -18.45 0.91
N ALA A 29 -16.88 -18.56 1.62
CA ALA A 29 -16.44 -17.47 2.48
C ALA A 29 -16.06 -16.25 1.63
N THR A 30 -16.52 -15.07 2.02
CA THR A 30 -16.22 -13.82 1.31
C THR A 30 -15.49 -12.85 2.22
N PHE A 31 -14.73 -11.94 1.62
CA PHE A 31 -14.15 -10.80 2.31
C PHE A 31 -14.84 -9.53 1.84
N GLU A 32 -15.28 -8.70 2.77
CA GLU A 32 -15.80 -7.37 2.50
C GLU A 32 -14.71 -6.34 2.79
N LEU A 33 -14.45 -5.46 1.83
CA LEU A 33 -13.46 -4.39 1.97
C LEU A 33 -14.15 -3.14 2.52
N HIS A 34 -13.66 -2.68 3.66
CA HIS A 34 -14.11 -1.46 4.31
C HIS A 34 -13.03 -0.40 4.20
N VAL A 35 -13.41 0.77 3.67
CA VAL A 35 -12.52 1.94 3.58
C VAL A 35 -13.15 3.07 4.37
N THR A 36 -12.40 3.60 5.32
CA THR A 36 -12.83 4.66 6.21
C THR A 36 -12.10 5.94 5.86
N ARG A 37 -12.85 7.03 5.70
CA ARG A 37 -12.34 8.35 5.34
C ARG A 37 -12.59 9.34 6.47
N GLN A 38 -11.68 10.29 6.64
CA GLN A 38 -11.79 11.37 7.61
C GLN A 38 -11.89 12.71 6.91
N THR A 39 -12.84 13.54 7.31
CA THR A 39 -12.95 14.93 6.84
C THR A 39 -12.00 15.84 7.61
N ASP A 40 -11.75 17.05 7.08
CA ASP A 40 -10.95 18.09 7.74
C ASP A 40 -11.44 18.43 9.15
N ASP A 41 -12.75 18.29 9.39
CA ASP A 41 -13.39 18.50 10.70
C ASP A 41 -13.25 17.29 11.65
N GLY A 42 -12.46 16.28 11.27
CA GLY A 42 -12.21 15.06 12.05
C GLY A 42 -13.37 14.04 12.02
N THR A 43 -14.39 14.25 11.19
CA THR A 43 -15.51 13.30 11.10
C THR A 43 -15.09 12.12 10.25
N THR A 44 -15.18 10.93 10.83
CA THR A 44 -14.85 9.68 10.16
C THR A 44 -16.11 9.01 9.61
N TYR A 45 -16.09 8.57 8.36
CA TYR A 45 -17.19 7.85 7.71
C TYR A 45 -16.69 6.68 6.86
N GLU A 46 -17.53 5.68 6.67
CA GLU A 46 -17.24 4.53 5.83
C GLU A 46 -17.68 4.79 4.39
N ASP A 47 -16.85 4.39 3.43
CA ASP A 47 -17.08 4.51 2.00
C ASP A 47 -16.76 3.18 1.28
N SER A 48 -17.29 3.04 0.06
CA SER A 48 -17.04 1.88 -0.79
C SER A 48 -15.84 2.13 -1.70
N VAL A 49 -15.06 1.07 -1.96
CA VAL A 49 -13.97 1.09 -2.96
C VAL A 49 -14.43 1.57 -4.35
N THR A 50 -15.72 1.39 -4.68
CA THR A 50 -16.30 1.82 -5.95
C THR A 50 -16.46 3.34 -6.09
N HIS A 51 -16.44 4.07 -4.97
CA HIS A 51 -16.55 5.53 -4.95
C HIS A 51 -15.21 6.24 -4.84
N LEU A 52 -14.13 5.49 -4.59
CA LEU A 52 -12.79 6.02 -4.48
C LEU A 52 -12.27 6.52 -5.83
N SER A 53 -11.41 7.55 -5.77
CA SER A 53 -10.61 7.96 -6.92
C SER A 53 -9.72 6.82 -7.39
N GLU A 54 -9.17 6.93 -8.60
CA GLU A 54 -8.22 5.94 -9.10
C GLU A 54 -7.02 5.78 -8.18
N SER A 55 -6.41 6.89 -7.77
CA SER A 55 -5.28 6.88 -6.85
C SER A 55 -5.63 6.34 -5.45
N GLU A 56 -6.81 6.66 -4.91
CA GLU A 56 -7.27 6.11 -3.64
C GLU A 56 -7.43 4.57 -3.72
N ARG A 57 -7.88 4.05 -4.87
CA ARG A 57 -8.00 2.59 -5.08
C ARG A 57 -6.63 1.92 -5.17
N GLU A 58 -5.68 2.54 -5.86
CA GLU A 58 -4.31 2.02 -5.98
C GLU A 58 -3.63 1.95 -4.61
N VAL A 59 -3.68 3.04 -3.84
CA VAL A 59 -3.16 3.09 -2.46
C VAL A 59 -3.86 2.05 -1.59
N THR A 60 -5.18 1.90 -1.71
CA THR A 60 -5.92 0.87 -0.98
C THR A 60 -5.43 -0.55 -1.31
N GLY A 61 -5.20 -0.83 -2.58
CA GLY A 61 -4.66 -2.10 -3.04
C GLY A 61 -3.26 -2.37 -2.52
N LEU A 62 -2.37 -1.37 -2.58
CA LEU A 62 -1.01 -1.45 -2.06
C LEU A 62 -1.00 -1.75 -0.55
N VAL A 63 -1.77 -1.00 0.24
CA VAL A 63 -1.89 -1.20 1.69
C VAL A 63 -2.36 -2.61 2.01
N LEU A 64 -3.38 -3.12 1.32
CA LEU A 64 -3.89 -4.47 1.53
C LEU A 64 -2.85 -5.55 1.17
N ALA A 65 -2.15 -5.38 0.05
CA ALA A 65 -1.11 -6.31 -0.38
C ALA A 65 0.04 -6.37 0.64
N LEU A 66 0.48 -5.21 1.13
CA LEU A 66 1.53 -5.11 2.14
C LEU A 66 1.08 -5.66 3.49
N ALA A 67 -0.14 -5.34 3.93
CA ALA A 67 -0.69 -5.91 5.15
C ALA A 67 -0.74 -7.44 5.07
N GLY A 68 -1.16 -8.00 3.93
CA GLY A 68 -1.14 -9.45 3.69
C GLY A 68 0.27 -10.04 3.67
N TYR A 69 1.22 -9.38 3.01
CA TYR A 69 2.62 -9.76 2.95
C TYR A 69 3.24 -9.88 4.35
N LEU A 70 2.94 -8.93 5.24
CA LEU A 70 3.42 -8.90 6.61
C LEU A 70 2.69 -9.88 7.53
N VAL A 71 1.35 -9.89 7.51
CA VAL A 71 0.53 -10.74 8.41
C VAL A 71 0.73 -12.23 8.15
N HIS A 72 1.05 -12.60 6.90
CA HIS A 72 1.30 -13.98 6.52
C HIS A 72 2.79 -14.34 6.44
N ASP A 73 3.68 -13.49 6.95
CA ASP A 73 5.13 -13.71 6.97
C ASP A 73 5.70 -14.09 5.58
N VAL A 74 5.12 -13.54 4.51
CA VAL A 74 5.47 -13.91 3.13
C VAL A 74 6.94 -13.60 2.83
N HIS A 75 7.49 -12.58 3.49
CA HIS A 75 8.90 -12.23 3.42
C HIS A 75 9.87 -13.34 3.84
N GLU A 76 9.43 -14.30 4.67
CA GLU A 76 10.27 -15.44 5.07
C GLU A 76 10.49 -16.44 3.92
N GLU A 77 9.52 -16.61 3.03
CA GLU A 77 9.62 -17.51 1.88
C GLU A 77 9.95 -16.78 0.57
N MET A 78 9.52 -15.53 0.44
CA MET A 78 9.71 -14.68 -0.73
C MET A 78 10.40 -13.37 -0.35
N PRO A 79 11.75 -13.32 -0.44
CA PRO A 79 12.54 -12.17 0.00
C PRO A 79 12.60 -11.04 -1.04
N LEU A 80 11.77 -11.10 -2.09
CA LEU A 80 11.77 -10.14 -3.20
C LEU A 80 10.40 -9.47 -3.35
N ILE A 81 10.40 -8.14 -3.41
CA ILE A 81 9.25 -7.32 -3.77
C ILE A 81 9.56 -6.57 -5.07
N LEU A 82 8.62 -6.60 -6.01
CA LEU A 82 8.60 -5.75 -7.18
C LEU A 82 7.44 -4.76 -7.05
N LEU A 83 7.76 -3.47 -7.08
CA LEU A 83 6.79 -2.39 -7.17
C LEU A 83 6.89 -1.75 -8.56
N ASP A 84 5.78 -1.69 -9.26
CA ASP A 84 5.68 -1.06 -10.58
C ASP A 84 4.48 -0.10 -10.56
N SER A 85 4.55 0.95 -11.38
CA SER A 85 3.46 1.90 -11.61
C SER A 85 3.01 2.62 -10.33
N LEU A 86 3.94 3.22 -9.59
CA LEU A 86 3.66 4.03 -8.39
C LEU A 86 3.20 5.47 -8.71
N GLU A 87 2.63 5.71 -9.90
CA GLU A 87 2.31 7.05 -10.43
C GLU A 87 1.30 7.84 -9.57
N ALA A 88 0.47 7.14 -8.78
CA ALA A 88 -0.48 7.77 -7.86
C ALA A 88 0.17 8.35 -6.59
N ILE A 89 1.42 7.98 -6.30
CA ILE A 89 2.13 8.31 -5.07
C ILE A 89 3.24 9.31 -5.42
N ASP A 90 3.37 10.37 -4.63
CA ASP A 90 4.46 11.34 -4.83
C ASP A 90 5.82 10.77 -4.37
N SER A 91 6.89 11.35 -4.90
CA SER A 91 8.26 10.87 -4.72
C SER A 91 8.71 10.79 -3.25
N GLU A 92 8.29 11.73 -2.40
CA GLU A 92 8.62 11.72 -0.96
C GLU A 92 7.99 10.53 -0.24
N ARG A 93 6.75 10.19 -0.61
CA ARG A 93 6.04 9.02 -0.06
C ARG A 93 6.57 7.71 -0.63
N ILE A 94 6.99 7.68 -1.89
CA ILE A 94 7.66 6.51 -2.48
C ILE A 94 8.95 6.21 -1.71
N ALA A 95 9.78 7.22 -1.43
CA ALA A 95 11.02 7.04 -0.67
C ALA A 95 10.76 6.46 0.72
N GLN A 96 9.78 7.02 1.44
CA GLN A 96 9.33 6.52 2.74
C GLN A 96 8.82 5.08 2.68
N LEU A 97 8.06 4.73 1.64
CA LEU A 97 7.57 3.37 1.43
C LEU A 97 8.73 2.39 1.22
N VAL A 98 9.73 2.77 0.42
CA VAL A 98 10.90 1.91 0.16
C VAL A 98 11.66 1.69 1.47
N GLU A 99 11.98 2.74 2.22
CA GLU A 99 12.65 2.65 3.52
C GLU A 99 11.88 1.73 4.50
N TYR A 100 10.56 1.86 4.55
CA TYR A 100 9.72 0.97 5.36
C TYR A 100 9.84 -0.50 4.95
N LEU A 101 9.90 -0.79 3.65
CA LEU A 101 9.99 -2.15 3.13
C LEU A 101 11.36 -2.80 3.32
N GLU A 102 12.43 -2.02 3.46
CA GLU A 102 13.78 -2.53 3.72
C GLU A 102 13.87 -3.31 5.03
N GLU A 103 12.99 -3.01 5.99
CA GLU A 103 12.91 -3.75 7.26
C GLU A 103 12.42 -5.19 7.06
N TYR A 104 11.74 -5.50 5.95
CA TYR A 104 11.05 -6.77 5.73
C TYR A 104 11.56 -7.54 4.52
N ALA A 105 11.89 -6.87 3.41
CA ALA A 105 12.30 -7.52 2.17
C ALA A 105 13.82 -7.40 1.93
N SER A 106 14.48 -8.50 1.55
CA SER A 106 15.91 -8.47 1.24
C SER A 106 16.23 -7.86 -0.13
N TYR A 107 15.28 -7.92 -1.06
CA TYR A 107 15.42 -7.37 -2.39
C TYR A 107 14.16 -6.59 -2.75
N ILE A 108 14.32 -5.29 -3.01
CA ILE A 108 13.24 -4.43 -3.48
C ILE A 108 13.62 -3.93 -4.85
N VAL A 109 12.74 -4.14 -5.83
CA VAL A 109 12.87 -3.60 -7.17
C VAL A 109 11.71 -2.65 -7.38
N VAL A 110 12.01 -1.40 -7.70
CA VAL A 110 10.99 -0.38 -7.96
C VAL A 110 11.20 0.18 -9.35
N ALA A 111 10.14 0.19 -10.16
CA ALA A 111 10.12 0.89 -11.43
C ALA A 111 9.62 2.32 -11.20
N LEU A 112 10.49 3.30 -11.43
CA LEU A 112 10.23 4.71 -11.17
C LEU A 112 10.54 5.57 -12.39
N LEU A 113 9.81 6.68 -12.52
CA LEU A 113 10.22 7.77 -13.37
C LEU A 113 11.45 8.47 -12.76
N PRO A 114 12.30 9.12 -13.56
CA PRO A 114 13.51 9.79 -13.05
C PRO A 114 13.22 10.78 -11.91
N GLU A 115 12.13 11.54 -12.01
CA GLU A 115 11.70 12.50 -10.99
C GLU A 115 11.38 11.88 -9.63
N ASP A 116 10.88 10.64 -9.62
CA ASP A 116 10.56 9.93 -8.38
C ASP A 116 11.79 9.24 -7.81
N ALA A 117 12.65 8.70 -8.69
CA ALA A 117 13.92 8.09 -8.31
C ALA A 117 14.87 9.07 -7.61
N ASP A 118 14.77 10.36 -7.91
CA ASP A 118 15.61 11.41 -7.31
C ASP A 118 15.29 11.68 -5.82
N ALA A 119 14.13 11.23 -5.32
CA ALA A 119 13.81 11.31 -3.90
C ALA A 119 14.43 10.16 -3.08
N LEU A 120 14.90 9.09 -3.73
CA LEU A 120 15.56 7.97 -3.08
C LEU A 120 17.06 8.24 -2.93
N ASP A 121 17.69 7.58 -1.94
CA ASP A 121 19.13 7.68 -1.70
C ASP A 121 19.96 7.25 -2.93
N ASP A 122 21.09 7.90 -3.16
CA ASP A 122 21.99 7.58 -4.27
C ASP A 122 22.72 6.23 -4.09
N GLU A 123 22.65 5.63 -2.89
CA GLU A 123 23.18 4.29 -2.64
C GLU A 123 22.40 3.18 -3.36
N TYR A 124 21.13 3.42 -3.71
CA TYR A 124 20.32 2.47 -4.45
C TYR A 124 20.86 2.29 -5.88
N GLN A 125 20.97 1.03 -6.30
CA GLN A 125 21.39 0.72 -7.66
C GLN A 125 20.34 1.17 -8.68
N ARG A 126 20.70 2.12 -9.55
CA ARG A 126 19.87 2.58 -10.67
C ARG A 126 20.22 1.80 -11.94
N ILE A 127 19.23 1.12 -12.54
CA ILE A 127 19.36 0.44 -13.84
C ILE A 127 18.61 1.28 -14.88
N THR A 128 19.33 1.99 -15.74
CA THR A 128 18.76 2.92 -16.73
C THR A 128 18.81 2.40 -18.17
N GLU A 129 19.52 1.30 -18.43
CA GLU A 129 19.64 0.65 -19.74
C GLU A 129 19.30 -0.85 -19.59
N ILE A 130 18.45 -1.37 -20.49
CA ILE A 130 17.94 -2.76 -20.50
C ILE A 130 18.23 -3.39 -21.86
#